data_AF-A0A9D4ATY5-F1
#
_entry.id   AF-A0A9D4ATY5-F1
#
_cell.length_a   1.000
_cell.length_b   1.000
_cell.length_c   1.000
_cell.angle_alpha   90.00
_cell.angle_beta   90.00
_cell.angle_gamma   90.00
#
_symmetry.space_group_name_H-M   'P 1'
#
loop_
_entity.id
_entity.type
_entity.pdbx_description
1 polymer ?
#
loop_
_entity_poly.entity_id
_entity_poly.type
_entity_poly.pdbx_seq_one_letter_code
_entity_poly.pdbx_strand_id
1 'polypeptide(L)'
;PQISGIGNRNQPGTQTDATSTIEPWRRMVVSVAWRSVAPCMWQSYEKSFNDFVQFQDQEGQSAIWPITEEQVLRYMLSLATRQLASSTFSNCLSAITFVSRINVYPDPCSGFLV
;
A
#
# COMPACT_ATOMS: atom_id res chain seq x y z
N PRO A 1 -1.37 -10.86 -66.83
CA PRO A 1 -1.90 -11.79 -65.82
C PRO A 1 -1.39 -11.41 -64.42
N GLN A 2 -2.28 -10.79 -63.65
CA GLN A 2 -2.08 -10.33 -62.29
C GLN A 2 -2.06 -11.52 -61.33
N ILE A 3 -1.08 -11.56 -60.41
CA ILE A 3 -1.23 -12.33 -59.16
C ILE A 3 -0.88 -11.37 -58.03
N SER A 4 -1.94 -10.81 -57.47
CA SER A 4 -1.99 -10.09 -56.22
C SER A 4 -1.63 -11.00 -55.05
N GLY A 5 -1.07 -10.41 -54.00
CA GLY A 5 -1.29 -10.89 -52.63
C GLY A 5 -0.10 -11.51 -51.92
N ILE A 6 0.91 -10.71 -51.61
CA ILE A 6 1.66 -10.95 -50.37
C ILE A 6 0.96 -10.12 -49.29
N GLY A 7 -0.01 -10.76 -48.65
CA GLY A 7 -0.68 -10.21 -47.48
C GLY A 7 0.36 -9.95 -46.39
N ASN A 8 0.48 -8.68 -46.00
CA ASN A 8 1.14 -8.27 -44.77
C ASN A 8 0.45 -8.98 -43.62
N ARG A 9 1.06 -10.07 -43.13
CA ARG A 9 0.67 -10.75 -41.90
C ARG A 9 1.17 -9.91 -40.73
N ASN A 10 0.56 -8.74 -40.54
CA ASN A 10 0.57 -8.07 -39.24
C ASN A 10 -0.28 -8.94 -38.31
N GLN A 11 0.35 -9.90 -37.65
CA GLN A 11 -0.19 -10.43 -36.41
C GLN A 11 -0.31 -9.24 -35.44
N PRO A 12 -1.51 -8.87 -34.96
CA PRO A 12 -1.56 -8.15 -33.71
C PRO A 12 -1.01 -9.13 -32.67
N GLY A 13 0.22 -8.88 -32.22
CA GLY A 13 0.77 -9.56 -31.06
C GLY A 13 -0.27 -9.41 -29.95
N THR A 14 -0.82 -10.54 -29.54
CA THR A 14 -1.81 -10.65 -28.47
C THR A 14 -1.13 -10.21 -27.19
N GLN A 15 -1.15 -8.90 -26.92
CA GLN A 15 -0.71 -8.30 -25.67
C GLN A 15 -1.82 -8.49 -24.64
N THR A 16 -2.27 -9.73 -24.47
CA THR A 16 -3.14 -10.16 -23.39
C THR A 16 -2.28 -10.78 -22.30
N ASP A 17 -2.45 -10.26 -21.08
CA ASP A 17 -2.54 -11.07 -19.87
C ASP A 17 -1.29 -11.48 -19.06
N ALA A 18 -0.14 -10.82 -19.26
CA ALA A 18 0.90 -10.88 -18.21
C ALA A 18 0.39 -10.27 -16.89
N THR A 19 -0.39 -9.18 -16.97
CA THR A 19 -1.01 -8.52 -15.82
C THR A 19 -2.22 -9.27 -15.25
N SER A 20 -3.04 -9.95 -16.07
CA SER A 20 -4.20 -10.71 -15.54
C SER A 20 -3.78 -11.93 -14.73
N THR A 21 -2.60 -12.48 -15.01
CA THR A 21 -2.06 -13.63 -14.29
C THR A 21 -1.49 -13.25 -12.91
N ILE A 22 -1.00 -12.02 -12.74
CA ILE A 22 -0.36 -11.56 -11.50
C ILE A 22 -1.38 -11.20 -10.41
N GLU A 23 -2.53 -10.61 -10.76
CA GLU A 23 -3.51 -10.17 -9.75
C GLU A 23 -4.09 -11.31 -8.88
N PRO A 24 -4.42 -12.50 -9.41
CA PRO A 24 -4.80 -13.65 -8.59
C PRO A 24 -3.70 -14.05 -7.60
N TRP A 25 -2.43 -14.05 -8.02
CA TRP A 25 -1.30 -14.42 -7.16
C TRP A 25 -1.06 -13.37 -6.07
N ARG A 26 -1.14 -12.08 -6.42
CA ARG A 26 -1.02 -10.98 -5.46
C ARG A 26 -2.08 -11.08 -4.38
N ARG A 27 -3.36 -11.28 -4.76
CA ARG A 27 -4.45 -11.47 -3.79
C ARG A 27 -4.24 -12.67 -2.89
N MET A 28 -3.76 -13.79 -3.44
CA MET A 28 -3.44 -14.97 -2.64
C MET A 28 -2.35 -14.68 -1.60
N VAL A 29 -1.24 -14.07 -2.02
CA VAL A 29 -0.13 -13.69 -1.12
C VAL A 29 -0.60 -12.74 -0.03
N VAL A 30 -1.36 -11.69 -0.39
CA VAL A 30 -1.95 -10.76 0.58
C VAL A 30 -2.86 -11.49 1.57
N SER A 31 -3.69 -12.43 1.12
CA SER A 31 -4.59 -13.18 2.00
C SER A 31 -3.84 -14.08 3.01
N VAL A 32 -2.67 -14.61 2.61
CA VAL A 32 -1.82 -15.41 3.49
C VAL A 32 -1.12 -14.48 4.48
N ALA A 33 -0.51 -13.39 3.99
CA ALA A 33 0.15 -12.39 4.84
C ALA A 33 -0.81 -11.85 5.92
N TRP A 34 -2.05 -11.53 5.54
CA TRP A 34 -3.09 -11.10 6.47
C TRP A 34 -3.36 -12.12 7.58
N ARG A 35 -3.50 -13.41 7.22
CA ARG A 35 -3.77 -14.50 8.17
C ARG A 35 -2.58 -14.87 9.05
N SER A 36 -1.36 -14.54 8.62
CA SER A 36 -0.13 -14.81 9.37
C SER A 36 0.15 -13.80 10.48
N VAL A 37 -0.56 -12.66 10.53
CA VAL A 37 -0.40 -11.67 11.60
C VAL A 37 -1.02 -12.20 12.89
N ALA A 38 -0.25 -12.19 13.98
CA ALA A 38 -0.75 -12.57 15.29
C ALA A 38 -1.86 -11.60 15.76
N PRO A 39 -2.92 -12.05 16.45
CA PRO A 39 -4.04 -11.18 16.86
C PRO A 39 -3.60 -9.97 17.68
N CYS A 40 -2.61 -10.12 18.56
CA CYS A 40 -2.06 -9.01 19.35
C CYS A 40 -1.33 -7.97 18.49
N MET A 41 -0.66 -8.40 17.42
CA MET A 41 -0.01 -7.52 16.46
C MET A 41 -1.05 -6.78 15.61
N TRP A 42 -2.13 -7.47 15.21
CA TRP A 42 -3.26 -6.83 14.54
C TRP A 42 -3.88 -5.72 15.41
N GLN A 43 -4.15 -5.99 16.68
CA GLN A 43 -4.68 -4.98 17.61
C GLN A 43 -3.73 -3.78 17.76
N SER A 44 -2.42 -4.04 17.79
CA SER A 44 -1.41 -2.98 17.82
C SER A 44 -1.44 -2.12 16.56
N TYR A 45 -1.51 -2.74 15.38
CA TYR A 45 -1.57 -2.03 14.10
C TYR A 45 -2.88 -1.27 13.92
N GLU A 46 -4.01 -1.89 14.26
CA GLU A 46 -5.33 -1.28 14.21
C GLU A 46 -5.39 -0.05 15.11
N LYS A 47 -4.89 -0.15 16.35
CA LYS A 47 -4.79 1.00 17.25
C LYS A 47 -3.95 2.12 16.64
N SER A 48 -2.71 1.83 16.22
CA SER A 48 -1.81 2.83 15.66
C SER A 48 -2.33 3.45 14.37
N PHE A 49 -3.03 2.69 13.53
CA PHE A 49 -3.64 3.19 12.31
C PHE A 49 -4.85 4.08 12.61
N ASN A 50 -5.69 3.71 13.57
CA ASN A 50 -6.82 4.54 14.01
C ASN A 50 -6.35 5.86 14.61
N ASP A 51 -5.28 5.85 15.41
CA ASP A 51 -4.67 7.07 15.96
C ASP A 51 -4.18 8.00 14.83
N PHE A 52 -3.59 7.43 13.76
CA PHE A 52 -3.22 8.19 12.56
C PHE A 52 -4.43 8.78 11.83
N VAL A 53 -5.48 7.99 11.58
CA VAL A 53 -6.70 8.47 10.89
C VAL A 53 -7.37 9.58 11.70
N GLN A 54 -7.43 9.44 13.03
CA GLN A 54 -7.96 10.46 13.91
C GLN A 54 -7.15 11.76 13.86
N PHE A 55 -5.81 11.66 13.80
CA PHE A 55 -4.96 12.83 13.62
C PHE A 55 -5.22 13.54 12.28
N GLN A 56 -5.37 12.78 11.19
CA GLN A 56 -5.69 13.34 9.87
C GLN A 56 -7.02 14.12 9.90
N ASP A 57 -8.05 13.54 10.51
CA ASP A 57 -9.36 14.18 10.67
C ASP A 57 -9.27 15.50 11.46
N GLN A 58 -8.45 15.55 12.51
CA GLN A 58 -8.19 16.77 13.29
C GLN A 58 -7.48 17.86 12.49
N GLU A 59 -6.62 17.48 11.53
CA GLU A 59 -5.93 18.40 10.61
C GLU A 59 -6.82 18.85 9.43
N GLY A 60 -8.09 18.42 9.41
CA GLY A 60 -9.00 18.68 8.29
C GLY A 60 -8.60 17.94 7.01
N GLN A 61 -7.68 16.97 7.12
CA GLN A 61 -7.29 16.08 6.05
C GLN A 61 -8.11 14.81 6.21
N SER A 62 -9.13 14.61 5.39
CA SER A 62 -9.74 13.29 5.37
C SER A 62 -8.68 12.30 4.88
N ALA A 63 -8.53 11.15 5.54
CA ALA A 63 -7.60 10.09 5.13
C ALA A 63 -8.10 9.44 3.82
N ILE A 64 -8.07 10.20 2.74
CA ILE A 64 -8.43 9.76 1.40
C ILE A 64 -7.29 8.90 0.91
N TRP A 65 -7.59 7.64 0.62
CA TRP A 65 -6.62 6.77 -0.03
C TRP A 65 -6.34 7.26 -1.46
N PRO A 66 -5.07 7.25 -1.91
CA PRO A 66 -3.89 6.75 -1.21
C PRO A 66 -3.34 7.74 -0.17
N ILE A 67 -2.92 7.22 0.99
CA ILE A 67 -2.16 7.99 1.99
C ILE A 67 -0.87 8.49 1.35
N THR A 68 -0.55 9.77 1.55
CA THR A 68 0.68 10.39 1.04
C THR A 68 1.81 10.35 2.08
N GLU A 69 3.06 10.38 1.61
CA GLU A 69 4.23 10.51 2.48
C GLU A 69 4.15 11.76 3.37
N GLU A 70 3.65 12.88 2.84
CA GLU A 70 3.47 14.12 3.59
C GLU A 70 2.55 13.93 4.81
N GLN A 71 1.43 13.21 4.64
CA GLN A 71 0.51 12.93 5.74
C GLN A 71 1.18 12.10 6.85
N VAL A 72 1.99 11.11 6.46
CA VAL A 72 2.77 10.30 7.41
C VAL A 72 3.80 11.18 8.13
N LEU A 73 4.54 12.02 7.41
CA LEU A 73 5.54 12.93 8.02
C LEU A 73 4.93 13.88 9.03
N ARG A 74 3.79 14.51 8.70
CA ARG A 74 3.08 15.40 9.63
C ARG A 74 2.67 14.67 10.91
N TYR A 75 2.17 13.45 10.76
CA TYR A 75 1.81 12.63 11.92
C TYR A 75 3.04 12.28 12.77
N MET A 76 4.11 11.78 12.15
CA MET A 76 5.36 11.44 12.84
C MET A 76 5.97 12.66 13.55
N LEU A 77 5.92 13.84 12.94
CA LEU A 77 6.35 15.09 13.57
C LEU A 77 5.50 15.41 14.82
N SER A 78 4.19 15.18 14.77
CA SER A 78 3.31 15.37 15.92
C SER A 78 3.62 14.38 17.07
N LEU A 79 4.01 13.14 16.74
CA LEU A 79 4.48 12.17 17.74
C LEU A 79 5.84 12.58 18.34
N ALA A 80 6.72 13.17 17.53
CA ALA A 80 8.06 13.60 17.96
C ALA A 80 7.98 14.77 18.93
N THR A 81 7.11 15.74 18.64
CA THR A 81 6.87 16.89 19.54
C THR A 81 6.26 16.46 20.88
N ARG A 82 5.51 15.35 20.91
CA ARG A 82 4.95 14.73 22.12
C ARG A 82 5.93 13.80 22.85
N GLN A 83 7.18 13.67 22.37
CA GLN A 83 8.25 12.86 22.96
C GLN A 83 7.85 11.38 23.18
N LEU A 84 7.10 10.81 22.23
CA LEU A 84 6.74 9.39 22.30
C LEU A 84 7.94 8.49 22.08
N ALA A 85 7.88 7.28 22.63
CA ALA A 85 8.94 6.28 22.51
C ALA A 85 9.20 5.91 21.04
N SER A 86 10.46 5.62 20.71
CA SER A 86 10.88 5.16 19.37
C SER A 86 10.09 3.93 18.89
N SER A 87 9.72 3.02 19.80
CA SER A 87 8.88 1.86 19.48
C SER A 87 7.50 2.25 18.94
N THR A 88 6.94 3.38 19.38
CA THR A 88 5.67 3.90 18.87
C THR A 88 5.78 4.38 17.43
N PHE A 89 6.91 4.98 17.05
CA PHE A 89 7.19 5.37 15.67
C PHE A 89 7.25 4.17 14.74
N SER A 90 8.08 3.18 15.07
CA SER A 90 8.24 1.96 14.26
C SER A 90 6.92 1.19 14.15
N ASN A 91 6.14 1.10 15.24
CA ASN A 91 4.84 0.45 15.19
C ASN A 91 3.84 1.20 14.30
N CYS A 92 3.81 2.53 14.35
CA CYS A 92 2.95 3.34 13.47
C CYS A 92 3.35 3.20 12.00
N LEU A 93 4.64 3.31 11.67
CA LEU A 93 5.13 3.13 10.30
C LEU A 93 4.80 1.73 9.78
N SER A 94 5.04 0.70 10.60
CA SER A 94 4.71 -0.70 10.27
C SER A 94 3.22 -0.89 10.01
N ALA A 95 2.35 -0.28 10.83
CA ALA A 95 0.92 -0.35 10.66
C ALA A 95 0.47 0.28 9.32
N ILE A 96 0.96 1.49 9.01
CA ILE A 96 0.62 2.20 7.77
C ILE A 96 1.13 1.43 6.54
N THR A 97 2.37 0.93 6.59
CA THR A 97 2.93 0.06 5.54
C THR A 97 2.11 -1.19 5.35
N PHE A 98 1.75 -1.87 6.45
CA PHE A 98 0.98 -3.10 6.39
C PHE A 98 -0.38 -2.84 5.73
N VAL A 99 -1.13 -1.83 6.19
CA VAL A 99 -2.45 -1.47 5.65
C VAL A 99 -2.36 -1.05 4.17
N SER A 100 -1.31 -0.33 3.78
CA SER A 100 -1.11 0.05 2.37
C SER A 100 -0.86 -1.18 1.49
N ARG A 101 0.04 -2.08 1.93
CA ARG A 101 0.42 -3.27 1.16
C ARG A 101 -0.73 -4.29 1.03
N ILE A 102 -1.52 -4.50 2.07
CA ILE A 102 -2.67 -5.43 2.00
C ILE A 102 -3.79 -4.92 1.11
N ASN A 103 -3.94 -3.59 0.98
CA ASN A 103 -4.93 -2.97 0.10
C ASN A 103 -4.36 -2.69 -1.30
N VAL A 104 -3.13 -3.12 -1.57
CA VAL A 104 -2.43 -2.94 -2.86
C VAL A 104 -2.27 -1.45 -3.23
N TYR A 105 -2.15 -0.59 -2.21
CA TYR A 105 -1.77 0.81 -2.40
C TYR A 105 -0.24 0.98 -2.36
N PRO A 106 0.30 2.03 -3.00
CA PRO A 106 1.68 2.44 -2.80
C PRO A 106 1.97 2.62 -1.31
N ASP A 107 3.13 2.15 -0.86
CA ASP A 107 3.56 2.26 0.54
C ASP A 107 4.15 3.66 0.80
N PRO A 108 3.43 4.54 1.53
CA PRO A 108 3.90 5.90 1.79
C PRO A 108 5.09 5.92 2.75
N CYS A 109 5.37 4.81 3.42
CA CYS A 109 6.50 4.69 4.34
C CYS A 109 7.74 4.03 3.68
N SER A 110 7.72 3.79 2.37
CA SER A 110 8.81 3.08 1.67
C SER A 110 10.18 3.78 1.75
N GLY A 111 10.21 5.09 1.99
CA GLY A 111 11.45 5.86 2.22
C GLY A 111 11.96 5.84 3.66
N PHE A 112 11.23 5.25 4.61
CA PHE A 112 11.59 5.24 6.02
C PHE A 112 12.34 3.96 6.39
N LEU A 113 13.25 4.07 7.36
CA LEU A 113 13.86 2.92 8.01
C LEU A 113 12.86 2.41 9.06
N VAL A 114 12.14 1.33 8.73
CA VAL A 114 11.15 0.69 9.60
C VAL A 114 11.74 -0.56 10.24
#